data_AF-A0A6J2YHU8-F1
#
_entry.id   AF-A0A6J2YHU8-F1
#
_cell.length_a   1.000
_cell.length_b   1.000
_cell.length_c   1.000
_cell.angle_alpha   90.00
_cell.angle_beta   90.00
_cell.angle_gamma   90.00
#
_symmetry.space_group_name_H-M   'P 1'
#
loop_
_entity.id
_entity.type
_entity.pdbx_description
1 polymer ?
#
loop_
_entity_poly.entity_id
_entity_poly.type
_entity_poly.pdbx_seq_one_letter_code
_entity_poly.pdbx_strand_id
1 'polypeptide(L)'
;MKEHILAIVEEDEDCDCGLRSQCEKDPCCVPRQTSERPCKVNRKEGHQCHPSQGICCTKECKYAVLDNLHCKNFERNCPCPNGTEPCYCGIRGRCIKDQCHSYECTRINLVECACAAESCQTCCQIGNQCEPALSVTRDLLNKKNDSATFKYFVNQVNINNNPPQTRPDVEGYTYEEFCQTNNGQRICVRTHFFIAKPGRYCVSRGNLGKCKSDRRNKFKCEILPKTPKKQIFPLISGSWTIHFGQATILHILVLNSIFIFIVPN
;
A
#
# COMPACT_ATOMS: atom_id res chain seq x y z
N MET A 1 13.12 15.70 -35.75
CA MET A 1 12.70 14.44 -35.12
C MET A 1 12.88 14.58 -33.62
N LYS A 2 11.79 14.66 -32.84
CA LYS A 2 11.88 14.53 -31.38
C LYS A 2 11.70 13.06 -31.07
N GLU A 3 12.79 12.38 -30.76
CA GLU A 3 12.72 11.03 -30.20
C GLU A 3 11.95 11.11 -28.89
N HIS A 4 10.74 10.56 -28.90
CA HIS A 4 10.01 10.22 -27.69
C HIS A 4 10.72 9.01 -27.07
N ILE A 5 11.75 9.26 -26.26
CA ILE A 5 12.27 8.22 -25.38
C ILE A 5 11.17 7.99 -24.33
N LEU A 6 10.41 6.92 -24.54
CA LEU A 6 9.47 6.39 -23.57
C LEU A 6 10.30 5.97 -22.35
N ALA A 7 10.05 6.60 -21.21
CA ALA A 7 10.65 6.15 -19.96
C ALA A 7 9.89 4.89 -19.53
N ILE A 8 10.56 3.74 -19.65
CA ILE A 8 10.01 2.41 -19.40
C ILE A 8 10.87 1.84 -18.30
N VAL A 9 10.27 1.57 -17.14
CA VAL A 9 10.98 0.92 -16.03
C VAL A 9 11.23 -0.53 -16.42
N GLU A 10 12.50 -0.89 -16.56
CA GLU A 10 12.94 -2.24 -16.88
C GLU A 10 13.15 -3.09 -15.61
N GLU A 11 13.44 -4.38 -15.82
CA GLU A 11 13.85 -5.26 -14.73
C GLU A 11 15.12 -4.68 -14.07
N ASP A 12 15.14 -4.64 -12.74
CA ASP A 12 16.17 -3.96 -11.95
C ASP A 12 16.21 -2.42 -12.04
N GLU A 13 15.18 -1.75 -12.54
CA GLU A 13 15.01 -0.29 -12.41
C GLU A 13 13.93 0.07 -11.39
N ASP A 14 14.13 1.14 -10.61
CA ASP A 14 13.09 1.65 -9.72
C ASP A 14 12.21 2.69 -10.44
N CYS A 15 12.83 3.39 -11.39
CA CYS A 15 12.28 4.51 -12.12
C CYS A 15 13.12 4.76 -13.37
N ASP A 16 12.57 5.52 -14.31
CA ASP A 16 13.30 5.96 -15.49
C ASP A 16 12.77 7.35 -15.84
N CYS A 17 13.63 8.35 -15.78
CA CYS A 17 13.32 9.73 -16.12
C CYS A 17 14.05 10.19 -17.39
N GLY A 18 14.78 9.28 -18.06
CA GLY A 18 15.61 9.57 -19.22
C GLY A 18 16.96 10.22 -18.88
N LEU A 19 17.44 11.10 -19.76
CA LEU A 19 18.70 11.83 -19.61
C LEU A 19 18.56 13.00 -18.60
N ARG A 20 19.70 13.56 -18.16
CA ARG A 20 19.76 14.61 -17.12
C ARG A 20 18.77 15.77 -17.33
N SER A 21 18.66 16.31 -18.54
CA SER A 21 17.75 17.42 -18.85
C SER A 21 16.26 17.05 -18.77
N GLN A 22 15.93 15.75 -18.88
CA GLN A 22 14.56 15.24 -18.77
C GLN A 22 14.18 15.03 -17.29
N CYS A 23 15.15 14.58 -16.49
CA CYS A 23 14.98 14.30 -15.06
C CYS A 23 14.83 15.54 -14.17
N GLU A 24 15.04 16.76 -14.67
CA GLU A 24 14.72 17.98 -13.92
C GLU A 24 13.24 18.04 -13.48
N LYS A 25 12.37 17.38 -14.24
CA LYS A 25 10.92 17.26 -13.94
C LYS A 25 10.58 16.09 -13.03
N ASP A 26 11.57 15.25 -12.73
CA ASP A 26 11.45 14.04 -11.93
C ASP A 26 12.65 13.90 -10.99
N PRO A 27 12.73 14.75 -9.95
CA PRO A 27 13.87 14.75 -9.04
C PRO A 27 13.95 13.45 -8.21
N CYS A 28 12.86 12.67 -8.16
CA CYS A 28 12.81 11.40 -7.45
C CYS A 28 13.76 10.35 -8.07
N CYS A 29 14.14 10.50 -9.35
CA CYS A 29 14.86 9.49 -10.11
C CYS A 29 16.27 9.94 -10.51
N VAL A 30 17.23 9.01 -10.46
CA VAL A 30 18.59 9.25 -10.95
C VAL A 30 18.61 9.10 -12.49
N PRO A 31 19.11 10.10 -13.24
CA PRO A 31 19.15 10.05 -14.70
C PRO A 31 19.95 8.88 -15.25
N ARG A 32 19.65 8.50 -16.49
CA ARG A 32 20.50 7.62 -17.30
C ARG A 32 21.89 8.25 -17.51
N GLN A 33 22.89 7.40 -17.73
CA GLN A 33 24.27 7.79 -18.04
C GLN A 33 24.95 8.65 -16.95
N THR A 34 24.55 8.48 -15.69
CA THR A 34 25.29 8.99 -14.53
C THR A 34 26.32 7.96 -14.06
N SER A 35 27.36 8.42 -13.36
CA SER A 35 28.34 7.55 -12.70
C SER A 35 27.77 6.81 -11.48
N GLU A 36 26.53 7.11 -11.10
CA GLU A 36 25.91 6.63 -9.87
C GLU A 36 24.56 5.99 -10.17
N ARG A 37 24.40 4.70 -9.82
CA ARG A 37 23.15 3.92 -9.80
C ARG A 37 22.02 4.51 -10.67
N PRO A 38 22.16 4.48 -12.01
CA PRO A 38 21.18 5.05 -12.92
C PRO A 38 19.82 4.35 -12.76
N CYS A 39 18.74 5.06 -13.05
CA CYS A 39 17.37 4.50 -13.03
C CYS A 39 16.94 3.97 -11.64
N LYS A 40 17.48 4.58 -10.58
CA LYS A 40 17.15 4.28 -9.18
C LYS A 40 16.58 5.50 -8.48
N VAL A 41 15.87 5.27 -7.38
CA VAL A 41 15.43 6.36 -6.51
C VAL A 41 16.65 7.19 -6.09
N ASN A 42 16.56 8.50 -6.24
CA ASN A 42 17.63 9.43 -5.88
C ASN A 42 17.70 9.62 -4.35
N ARG A 43 18.21 8.59 -3.67
CA ARG A 43 18.36 8.53 -2.21
C ARG A 43 19.31 9.59 -1.66
N LYS A 44 20.24 10.09 -2.47
CA LYS A 44 21.22 11.12 -2.07
C LYS A 44 20.55 12.46 -1.78
N GLU A 45 19.52 12.80 -2.56
CA GLU A 45 18.69 13.98 -2.35
C GLU A 45 17.59 13.75 -1.27
N GLY A 46 17.67 12.65 -0.52
CA GLY A 46 16.72 12.33 0.55
C GLY A 46 15.35 11.86 0.07
N HIS A 47 15.21 11.48 -1.20
CA HIS A 47 14.01 10.84 -1.72
C HIS A 47 13.90 9.40 -1.18
N GLN A 48 12.68 8.94 -0.91
CA GLN A 48 12.41 7.66 -0.26
C GLN A 48 11.86 6.60 -1.19
N CYS A 49 11.20 7.02 -2.26
CA CYS A 49 10.53 6.16 -3.23
C CYS A 49 10.33 6.95 -4.53
N HIS A 50 9.79 6.30 -5.56
CA HIS A 50 9.38 6.95 -6.80
C HIS A 50 7.88 6.72 -7.08
N PRO A 51 7.12 7.73 -7.57
CA PRO A 51 5.68 7.57 -7.87
C PRO A 51 5.32 6.43 -8.83
N SER A 52 6.24 6.02 -9.71
CA SER A 52 6.08 4.85 -10.59
C SER A 52 5.88 3.54 -9.83
N GLN A 53 6.37 3.46 -8.60
CA GLN A 53 6.25 2.28 -7.74
C GLN A 53 4.83 2.14 -7.16
N GLY A 54 3.92 3.05 -7.51
CA GLY A 54 2.51 2.98 -7.17
C GLY A 54 2.12 3.84 -5.98
N ILE A 55 0.93 3.57 -5.45
CA ILE A 55 0.26 4.42 -4.45
C ILE A 55 0.98 4.55 -3.11
N CYS A 56 1.98 3.69 -2.87
CA CYS A 56 2.81 3.76 -1.68
C CYS A 56 3.89 4.87 -1.73
N CYS A 57 3.99 5.59 -2.84
CA CYS A 57 4.85 6.77 -2.97
C CYS A 57 4.05 8.04 -3.31
N THR A 58 4.33 9.13 -2.59
CA THR A 58 3.74 10.44 -2.88
C THR A 58 4.51 11.15 -4.00
N LYS A 59 3.94 12.23 -4.56
CA LYS A 59 4.58 13.02 -5.61
C LYS A 59 5.86 13.72 -5.14
N GLU A 60 6.00 13.90 -3.83
CA GLU A 60 7.18 14.46 -3.16
C GLU A 60 8.26 13.40 -2.88
N CYS A 61 8.13 12.22 -3.49
CA CYS A 61 9.05 11.10 -3.35
C CYS A 61 9.17 10.59 -1.89
N LYS A 62 8.07 10.65 -1.12
CA LYS A 62 8.01 10.16 0.27
C LYS A 62 7.08 8.97 0.38
N TYR A 63 7.36 8.07 1.32
CA TYR A 63 6.46 6.94 1.57
C TYR A 63 5.12 7.44 2.08
N ALA A 64 4.04 6.97 1.45
CA ALA A 64 2.69 7.35 1.83
C ALA A 64 2.26 6.74 3.17
N VAL A 65 1.33 7.42 3.83
CA VAL A 65 0.54 6.87 4.94
C VAL A 65 -0.91 6.77 4.47
N LEU A 66 -1.40 5.54 4.30
CA LEU A 66 -2.70 5.26 3.68
C LEU A 66 -3.63 4.64 4.72
N ASP A 67 -4.65 5.37 5.18
CA ASP A 67 -5.54 4.91 6.26
C ASP A 67 -4.75 4.34 7.47
N ASN A 68 -3.71 5.06 7.90
CA ASN A 68 -2.79 4.68 8.99
C ASN A 68 -1.93 3.42 8.72
N LEU A 69 -1.80 3.03 7.46
CA LEU A 69 -0.83 2.06 6.98
C LEU A 69 0.41 2.79 6.44
N HIS A 70 1.56 2.55 7.09
CA HIS A 70 2.82 3.14 6.67
C HIS A 70 3.48 2.32 5.57
N CYS A 71 3.62 2.90 4.37
CA CYS A 71 4.20 2.21 3.21
C CYS A 71 5.71 2.01 3.28
N LYS A 72 6.43 2.46 4.31
CA LYS A 72 7.91 2.45 4.37
C LYS A 72 8.60 1.14 3.95
N ASN A 73 7.95 0.00 4.19
CA ASN A 73 8.51 -1.32 3.92
C ASN A 73 7.80 -2.07 2.76
N PHE A 74 6.99 -1.39 1.94
CA PHE A 74 6.12 -2.04 0.95
C PHE A 74 6.85 -2.92 -0.08
N GLU A 75 8.12 -2.60 -0.38
CA GLU A 75 8.97 -3.34 -1.33
C GLU A 75 9.72 -4.50 -0.69
N ARG A 76 9.77 -4.58 0.65
CA ARG A 76 10.47 -5.65 1.35
C ARG A 76 9.74 -6.96 1.13
N ASN A 77 10.44 -7.96 0.62
CA ASN A 77 9.91 -9.30 0.42
C ASN A 77 10.68 -10.31 1.27
N CYS A 78 10.11 -11.51 1.40
CA CYS A 78 10.80 -12.67 1.96
C CYS A 78 11.40 -13.50 0.81
N PRO A 79 12.48 -14.25 1.04
CA PRO A 79 13.26 -14.34 2.28
C PRO A 79 14.09 -13.06 2.56
N CYS A 80 14.46 -12.83 3.82
CA CYS A 80 15.34 -11.71 4.17
C CYS A 80 16.78 -11.96 3.66
N PRO A 81 17.42 -10.98 3.01
CA PRO A 81 18.75 -11.15 2.42
C PRO A 81 19.87 -11.60 3.39
N ASN A 82 19.74 -11.32 4.69
CA ASN A 82 20.83 -11.51 5.67
C ASN A 82 20.42 -12.30 6.92
N GLY A 83 19.27 -12.99 6.93
CA GLY A 83 18.80 -13.75 8.11
C GLY A 83 18.62 -12.92 9.39
N THR A 84 18.57 -11.59 9.29
CA THR A 84 18.48 -10.68 10.43
C THR A 84 17.07 -10.67 11.00
N GLU A 85 16.91 -11.16 12.23
CA GLU A 85 15.69 -10.98 13.01
C GLU A 85 15.73 -9.65 13.80
N PRO A 86 14.61 -8.90 13.89
CA PRO A 86 13.31 -9.18 13.29
C PRO A 86 13.26 -8.85 11.78
N CYS A 87 12.88 -9.85 10.98
CA CYS A 87 12.78 -9.76 9.52
C CYS A 87 11.41 -9.22 9.09
N TYR A 88 11.37 -7.98 8.62
CA TYR A 88 10.16 -7.29 8.18
C TYR A 88 9.93 -7.42 6.67
N CYS A 89 8.68 -7.59 6.26
CA CYS A 89 8.24 -7.65 4.87
C CYS A 89 6.96 -6.83 4.67
N GLY A 90 6.84 -6.22 3.49
CA GLY A 90 5.69 -5.45 3.08
C GLY A 90 5.24 -4.41 4.11
N ILE A 91 3.96 -4.06 4.05
CA ILE A 91 3.31 -3.19 5.02
C ILE A 91 2.94 -4.03 6.24
N ARG A 92 3.55 -3.74 7.39
CA ARG A 92 3.23 -4.40 8.68
C ARG A 92 3.31 -5.93 8.66
N GLY A 93 4.17 -6.49 7.82
CA GLY A 93 4.45 -7.92 7.79
C GLY A 93 5.78 -8.28 8.44
N ARG A 94 5.90 -9.56 8.79
CA ARG A 94 7.12 -10.24 9.21
C ARG A 94 7.26 -11.54 8.44
N CYS A 95 8.49 -11.89 8.09
CA CYS A 95 8.72 -13.15 7.41
C CYS A 95 8.70 -14.30 8.41
N ILE A 96 8.04 -15.37 8.03
CA ILE A 96 8.25 -16.71 8.60
C ILE A 96 8.74 -17.56 7.44
N LYS A 97 10.02 -17.95 7.47
CA LYS A 97 10.71 -18.57 6.33
C LYS A 97 10.59 -17.65 5.09
N ASP A 98 10.15 -18.19 3.96
CA ASP A 98 10.04 -17.49 2.69
C ASP A 98 8.69 -16.78 2.49
N GLN A 99 7.84 -16.73 3.51
CA GLN A 99 6.51 -16.13 3.41
C GLN A 99 6.33 -14.92 4.32
N CYS A 100 5.68 -13.89 3.77
CA CYS A 100 5.27 -12.73 4.53
C CYS A 100 3.93 -12.99 5.23
N HIS A 101 3.89 -12.72 6.54
CA HIS A 101 2.70 -12.82 7.37
C HIS A 101 2.51 -11.53 8.17
N SER A 102 1.27 -11.22 8.53
CA SER A 102 0.94 -10.08 9.37
C SER A 102 1.72 -10.06 10.70
N TYR A 103 2.06 -8.85 11.15
CA TYR A 103 2.62 -8.64 12.49
C TYR A 103 1.69 -9.18 13.60
N GLU A 104 0.38 -9.11 13.40
CA GLU A 104 -0.62 -9.52 14.38
C GLU A 104 -0.63 -11.03 14.66
N CYS A 105 -0.39 -11.86 13.64
CA CYS A 105 -0.26 -13.31 13.84
C CYS A 105 1.15 -13.68 14.30
N THR A 106 2.16 -13.09 13.68
CA THR A 106 3.55 -13.44 13.99
C THR A 106 3.94 -13.10 15.42
N ARG A 107 3.39 -12.04 16.03
CA ARG A 107 3.67 -11.68 17.44
C ARG A 107 3.11 -12.66 18.48
N ILE A 108 2.21 -13.56 18.07
CA ILE A 108 1.70 -14.67 18.90
C ILE A 108 2.15 -16.02 18.36
N ASN A 109 3.24 -16.04 17.57
CA ASN A 109 3.84 -17.24 16.98
C ASN A 109 2.90 -18.04 16.07
N LEU A 110 1.99 -17.36 15.36
CA LEU A 110 1.10 -17.95 14.38
C LEU A 110 1.36 -17.42 12.97
N VAL A 111 0.84 -18.14 11.98
CA VAL A 111 0.87 -17.73 10.57
C VAL A 111 -0.45 -17.06 10.16
N GLU A 112 -0.36 -16.09 9.27
CA GLU A 112 -1.54 -15.47 8.66
C GLU A 112 -2.26 -16.44 7.70
N CYS A 113 -3.59 -16.43 7.74
CA CYS A 113 -4.45 -17.21 6.86
C CYS A 113 -5.62 -16.34 6.34
N ALA A 114 -6.32 -16.83 5.32
CA ALA A 114 -7.49 -16.14 4.76
C ALA A 114 -8.77 -16.59 5.46
N CYS A 115 -9.51 -15.64 6.03
CA CYS A 115 -10.83 -15.86 6.62
C CYS A 115 -11.87 -14.98 5.92
N ALA A 116 -13.15 -15.36 6.01
CA ALA A 116 -14.26 -14.50 5.61
C ALA A 116 -14.88 -13.89 6.87
N ALA A 117 -14.56 -12.63 7.15
CA ALA A 117 -14.95 -11.92 8.36
C ALA A 117 -15.92 -10.77 8.07
N GLU A 118 -16.51 -10.21 9.12
CA GLU A 118 -17.40 -9.03 9.06
C GLU A 118 -16.65 -7.72 8.74
N SER A 119 -15.32 -7.76 8.69
CA SER A 119 -14.45 -6.63 8.37
C SER A 119 -13.14 -7.13 7.79
N CYS A 120 -12.34 -6.24 7.19
CA CYS A 120 -11.00 -6.58 6.74
C CYS A 120 -10.02 -6.47 7.90
N GLN A 121 -10.07 -7.48 8.75
CA GLN A 121 -9.12 -7.72 9.82
C GLN A 121 -8.17 -8.86 9.43
N THR A 122 -7.01 -8.89 10.08
CA THR A 122 -6.09 -10.02 9.97
C THR A 122 -6.68 -11.28 10.58
N CYS A 123 -6.43 -12.43 9.96
CA CYS A 123 -6.74 -13.73 10.53
C CYS A 123 -5.50 -14.62 10.67
N CYS A 124 -5.48 -15.40 11.75
CA CYS A 124 -4.38 -16.27 12.14
C CYS A 124 -4.84 -17.72 12.17
N GLN A 125 -3.96 -18.60 11.73
CA GLN A 125 -4.24 -20.03 11.74
C GLN A 125 -4.01 -20.60 13.13
N ILE A 126 -5.02 -21.25 13.69
CA ILE A 126 -4.94 -22.00 14.94
C ILE A 126 -5.48 -23.42 14.71
N GLY A 127 -4.60 -24.42 14.81
CA GLY A 127 -4.91 -25.77 14.34
C GLY A 127 -5.33 -25.78 12.86
N ASN A 128 -6.52 -26.29 12.59
CA ASN A 128 -7.11 -26.36 11.23
C ASN A 128 -8.08 -25.20 10.93
N GLN A 129 -8.18 -24.22 11.82
CA GLN A 129 -9.11 -23.11 11.71
C GLN A 129 -8.38 -21.80 11.41
N CYS A 130 -9.07 -20.88 10.74
CA CYS A 130 -8.58 -19.55 10.43
C CYS A 130 -9.52 -18.53 11.06
N GLU A 131 -9.02 -17.81 12.07
CA GLU A 131 -9.85 -16.94 12.91
C GLU A 131 -9.25 -15.54 13.06
N PRO A 132 -10.07 -14.52 13.38
CA PRO A 132 -9.60 -13.16 13.60
C PRO A 132 -8.45 -13.09 14.62
N ALA A 133 -7.39 -12.36 14.28
CA ALA A 133 -6.19 -12.25 15.11
C ALA A 133 -6.49 -11.80 16.54
N LEU A 134 -7.43 -10.87 16.70
CA LEU A 134 -7.90 -10.40 18.00
C LEU A 134 -8.55 -11.51 18.82
N SER A 135 -9.44 -12.30 18.20
CA SER A 135 -10.12 -13.43 18.84
C SER A 135 -9.11 -14.48 19.30
N VAL A 136 -8.20 -14.87 18.39
CA VAL A 136 -7.17 -15.89 18.69
C VAL A 136 -6.23 -15.41 19.79
N THR A 137 -5.85 -14.13 19.78
CA THR A 137 -4.99 -13.56 20.84
C THR A 137 -5.69 -13.60 22.20
N ARG A 138 -6.98 -13.22 22.26
CA ARG A 138 -7.79 -13.32 23.49
C ARG A 138 -7.87 -14.75 24.00
N ASP A 139 -8.09 -15.69 23.11
CA ASP A 139 -8.26 -17.09 23.48
C ASP A 139 -6.97 -17.70 24.00
N LEU A 140 -5.83 -17.42 23.37
CA LEU A 140 -4.52 -17.91 23.82
C LEU A 140 -4.06 -17.22 25.11
N LEU A 141 -4.14 -15.89 25.18
CA LEU A 141 -3.53 -15.13 26.26
C LEU A 141 -4.43 -15.00 27.50
N ASN A 142 -5.75 -14.85 27.34
CA ASN A 142 -6.65 -14.66 28.48
C ASN A 142 -7.36 -15.96 28.87
N LYS A 143 -7.96 -16.69 27.93
CA LYS A 143 -8.78 -17.87 28.25
C LYS A 143 -7.95 -19.10 28.57
N LYS A 144 -6.97 -19.42 27.71
CA LYS A 144 -6.09 -20.59 27.89
C LYS A 144 -4.92 -20.32 28.82
N ASN A 145 -4.64 -19.05 29.12
CA ASN A 145 -3.51 -18.61 29.95
C ASN A 145 -2.19 -19.25 29.48
N ASP A 146 -1.96 -19.28 28.16
CA ASP A 146 -0.77 -19.89 27.57
C ASP A 146 0.47 -19.03 27.87
N SER A 147 1.21 -19.43 28.91
CA SER A 147 2.39 -18.72 29.42
C SER A 147 3.54 -18.68 28.40
N ALA A 148 3.71 -19.73 27.58
CA ALA A 148 4.76 -19.77 26.58
C ALA A 148 4.47 -18.74 25.46
N THR A 149 3.24 -18.73 24.96
CA THR A 149 2.78 -17.75 23.98
C THR A 149 2.81 -16.33 24.54
N PHE A 150 2.42 -16.13 25.81
CA PHE A 150 2.48 -14.82 26.45
C PHE A 150 3.91 -14.30 26.58
N LYS A 151 4.86 -15.13 27.03
CA LYS A 151 6.28 -14.74 27.11
C LYS A 151 6.83 -14.33 25.75
N TYR A 152 6.50 -15.09 24.70
CA TYR A 152 6.88 -14.72 23.34
C TYR A 152 6.24 -13.39 22.92
N PHE A 153 4.94 -13.23 23.13
CA PHE A 153 4.19 -12.01 22.82
C PHE A 153 4.76 -10.77 23.51
N VAL A 154 5.03 -10.84 24.81
CA VAL A 154 5.65 -9.76 25.59
C VAL A 154 6.99 -9.35 24.97
N ASN A 155 7.84 -10.33 24.63
CA ASN A 155 9.12 -10.05 23.97
C ASN A 155 8.92 -9.35 22.61
N GLN A 156 7.96 -9.82 21.80
CA GLN A 156 7.71 -9.24 20.47
C GLN A 156 7.13 -7.82 20.52
N VAL A 157 6.42 -7.45 21.58
CA VAL A 157 5.84 -6.10 21.77
C VAL A 157 6.81 -5.14 22.45
N ASN A 158 7.70 -5.65 23.33
CA ASN A 158 8.69 -4.84 24.04
C ASN A 158 9.91 -4.44 23.18
N ILE A 159 10.21 -5.18 22.11
CA ILE A 159 11.32 -4.85 21.19
C ILE A 159 10.92 -3.68 20.25
N ASN A 160 10.95 -2.45 20.78
CA ASN A 160 11.19 -1.17 20.08
C ASN A 160 10.49 -0.85 18.73
N ASN A 161 9.29 -1.39 18.42
CA ASN A 161 8.61 -1.08 17.15
C ASN A 161 7.08 -0.91 17.26
N ASN A 162 6.56 -0.49 18.42
CA ASN A 162 5.16 -0.10 18.45
C ASN A 162 4.98 1.23 17.70
N PRO A 163 4.06 1.34 16.71
CA PRO A 163 3.50 2.64 16.37
C PRO A 163 3.03 3.31 17.67
N PRO A 164 3.15 4.64 17.79
CA PRO A 164 3.04 5.35 19.06
C PRO A 164 1.89 4.80 19.91
N GLN A 165 2.24 4.22 21.07
CA GLN A 165 1.29 3.76 22.10
C GLN A 165 0.43 4.90 22.67
N THR A 166 0.61 6.13 22.17
CA THR A 166 0.18 7.38 22.78
C THR A 166 -1.13 7.95 22.23
N ARG A 167 -1.84 7.27 21.31
CA ARG A 167 -3.18 7.71 20.90
C ARG A 167 -4.15 6.53 20.80
N PRO A 168 -5.13 6.39 21.72
CA PRO A 168 -6.15 5.33 21.70
C PRO A 168 -7.06 5.36 20.46
N ASP A 169 -7.09 6.47 19.72
CA ASP A 169 -8.14 6.76 18.74
C ASP A 169 -7.62 6.90 17.30
N VAL A 170 -6.62 6.10 16.93
CA VAL A 170 -6.17 6.04 15.53
C VAL A 170 -7.19 5.23 14.73
N GLU A 171 -7.89 5.88 13.79
CA GLU A 171 -8.88 5.22 12.94
C GLU A 171 -8.33 3.93 12.32
N GLY A 172 -9.12 2.85 12.38
CA GLY A 172 -8.74 1.54 11.84
C GLY A 172 -7.94 0.68 12.82
N TYR A 173 -7.69 1.13 14.05
CA TYR A 173 -7.10 0.30 15.11
C TYR A 173 -8.05 0.05 16.27
N THR A 174 -7.96 -1.14 16.83
CA THR A 174 -8.55 -1.54 18.12
C THR A 174 -7.41 -1.89 19.07
N TYR A 175 -7.50 -1.41 20.31
CA TYR A 175 -6.47 -1.64 21.32
C TYR A 175 -6.98 -2.60 22.39
N GLU A 176 -6.09 -3.44 22.91
CA GLU A 176 -6.40 -4.34 24.02
C GLU A 176 -5.19 -4.56 24.90
N GLU A 177 -5.45 -4.75 26.19
CA GLU A 177 -4.44 -5.07 27.19
C GLU A 177 -4.57 -6.53 27.60
N PHE A 178 -3.44 -7.25 27.55
CA PHE A 178 -3.34 -8.64 27.96
C PHE A 178 -2.46 -8.72 29.20
N CYS A 179 -2.99 -9.32 30.26
CA CYS A 179 -2.28 -9.45 31.53
C CYS A 179 -2.17 -10.91 31.93
N GLN A 180 -0.98 -11.34 32.35
CA GLN A 180 -0.77 -12.60 33.03
C GLN A 180 0.11 -12.41 34.26
N THR A 181 -0.12 -13.25 35.28
CA THR A 181 0.74 -13.29 36.47
C THR A 181 1.82 -14.33 36.26
N ASN A 182 3.09 -13.91 36.29
CA ASN A 182 4.25 -14.77 36.18
C ASN A 182 5.12 -14.61 37.43
N ASN A 183 5.36 -15.69 38.18
CA ASN A 183 6.11 -15.68 39.43
C ASN A 183 5.65 -14.61 40.45
N GLY A 184 4.33 -14.43 40.58
CA GLY A 184 3.73 -13.45 41.49
C GLY A 184 3.73 -12.00 40.97
N GLN A 185 4.39 -11.72 39.84
CA GLN A 185 4.36 -10.41 39.19
C GLN A 185 3.30 -10.37 38.09
N ARG A 186 2.37 -9.42 38.16
CA ARG A 186 1.41 -9.16 37.09
C ARG A 186 2.10 -8.36 35.97
N ILE A 187 2.22 -8.97 34.80
CA ILE A 187 2.75 -8.33 33.60
C ILE A 187 1.57 -8.03 32.69
N CYS A 188 1.41 -6.78 32.29
CA CYS A 188 0.37 -6.34 31.36
C CYS A 188 1.02 -5.71 30.12
N VAL A 189 0.53 -6.07 28.95
CA VAL A 189 1.00 -5.54 27.67
C VAL A 189 -0.20 -5.08 26.87
N ARG A 190 -0.23 -3.77 26.57
CA ARG A 190 -1.20 -3.18 25.64
C ARG A 190 -0.69 -3.29 24.21
N THR A 191 -1.55 -3.76 23.31
CA THR A 191 -1.25 -3.85 21.88
C THR A 191 -2.44 -3.39 21.03
N HIS A 192 -2.23 -3.34 19.72
CA HIS A 192 -3.21 -2.86 18.74
C HIS A 192 -3.45 -3.90 17.65
N PHE A 193 -4.64 -3.90 17.07
CA PHE A 193 -5.08 -4.72 15.95
C PHE A 193 -5.72 -3.83 14.91
N PHE A 194 -5.43 -4.06 13.64
CA PHE A 194 -5.91 -3.25 12.55
C PHE A 194 -7.08 -3.89 11.86
N ILE A 195 -8.11 -3.09 11.72
CA ILE A 195 -9.41 -3.45 11.20
C ILE A 195 -9.78 -2.38 10.19
N ALA A 196 -9.60 -2.70 8.91
CA ALA A 196 -9.97 -1.78 7.85
C ALA A 196 -11.49 -1.76 7.67
N LYS A 197 -12.04 -0.54 7.67
CA LYS A 197 -13.45 -0.29 7.33
C LYS A 197 -13.71 -0.59 5.84
N PRO A 198 -14.97 -0.86 5.45
CA PRO A 198 -15.35 -0.99 4.04
C PRO A 198 -14.84 0.18 3.18
N GLY A 199 -14.25 -0.12 2.01
CA GLY A 199 -13.69 0.85 1.07
C GLY A 199 -12.31 1.42 1.44
N ARG A 200 -11.83 1.22 2.67
CA ARG A 200 -10.51 1.69 3.14
C ARG A 200 -9.39 0.75 2.71
N TYR A 201 -8.15 1.22 2.82
CA TYR A 201 -6.97 0.39 2.60
C TYR A 201 -6.83 -0.68 3.67
N CYS A 202 -6.42 -1.86 3.25
CA CYS A 202 -6.19 -3.02 4.09
C CYS A 202 -4.85 -3.67 3.74
N VAL A 203 -4.43 -4.65 4.54
CA VAL A 203 -3.22 -5.43 4.29
C VAL A 203 -3.55 -6.92 4.37
N SER A 204 -2.97 -7.71 3.47
CA SER A 204 -2.83 -9.15 3.67
C SER A 204 -1.47 -9.63 3.17
N ARG A 205 -0.78 -10.43 3.99
CA ARG A 205 0.57 -10.94 3.75
C ARG A 205 1.57 -9.85 3.34
N GLY A 206 1.47 -8.71 4.02
CA GLY A 206 2.28 -7.51 3.75
C GLY A 206 1.91 -6.72 2.49
N ASN A 207 0.94 -7.17 1.70
CA ASN A 207 0.52 -6.50 0.48
C ASN A 207 -0.64 -5.54 0.75
N LEU A 208 -0.59 -4.36 0.13
CA LEU A 208 -1.65 -3.37 0.20
C LEU A 208 -2.88 -3.82 -0.60
N GLY A 209 -4.07 -3.62 -0.05
CA GLY A 209 -5.34 -3.89 -0.72
C GLY A 209 -6.40 -2.84 -0.42
N LYS A 210 -7.60 -3.07 -0.97
CA LYS A 210 -8.83 -2.38 -0.59
C LYS A 210 -9.79 -3.34 0.09
N CYS A 211 -10.38 -2.89 1.19
CA CYS A 211 -11.39 -3.66 1.88
C CYS A 211 -12.70 -3.64 1.10
N LYS A 212 -13.11 -4.77 0.53
CA LYS A 212 -14.34 -4.89 -0.24
C LYS A 212 -15.27 -5.94 0.36
N SER A 213 -16.57 -5.70 0.28
CA SER A 213 -17.58 -6.70 0.59
C SER A 213 -17.73 -7.70 -0.57
N ASP A 214 -17.99 -8.95 -0.22
CA ASP A 214 -18.49 -9.97 -1.11
C ASP A 214 -20.03 -9.93 -1.19
N ARG A 215 -20.61 -10.82 -2.01
CA ARG A 215 -22.07 -10.94 -2.19
C ARG A 215 -22.83 -11.36 -0.92
N ARG A 216 -22.14 -11.78 0.13
CA ARG A 216 -22.70 -12.28 1.40
C ARG A 216 -22.44 -11.30 2.56
N ASN A 217 -22.11 -10.04 2.27
CA ASN A 217 -21.73 -9.01 3.25
C ASN A 217 -20.50 -9.39 4.10
N LYS A 218 -19.65 -10.29 3.61
CA LYS A 218 -18.35 -10.56 4.24
C LYS A 218 -17.29 -9.73 3.56
N PHE A 219 -16.29 -9.32 4.32
CA PHE A 219 -15.25 -8.43 3.83
C PHE A 219 -13.94 -9.16 3.61
N LYS A 220 -13.26 -8.82 2.52
CA LYS A 220 -11.93 -9.34 2.18
C LYS A 220 -11.03 -8.22 1.71
N CYS A 221 -9.75 -8.35 2.05
CA CYS A 221 -8.74 -7.48 1.49
C CYS A 221 -8.41 -7.89 0.05
N GLU A 222 -8.87 -7.10 -0.91
CA GLU A 222 -8.55 -7.28 -2.32
C GLU A 222 -7.23 -6.58 -2.64
N ILE A 223 -6.18 -7.37 -2.89
CA ILE A 223 -4.83 -6.86 -3.10
C ILE A 223 -4.76 -5.99 -4.35
N LEU A 224 -4.18 -4.80 -4.18
CA LEU A 224 -3.92 -3.88 -5.29
C LEU A 224 -2.68 -4.35 -6.05
N PRO A 225 -2.64 -4.18 -7.39
CA PRO A 225 -1.43 -4.45 -8.15
C PRO A 225 -0.28 -3.55 -7.67
N LYS A 226 0.92 -4.13 -7.50
CA LYS A 226 2.10 -3.43 -6.98
C LYS A 226 2.63 -2.33 -7.91
N THR A 227 2.32 -2.36 -9.19
CA THR A 227 2.81 -1.39 -10.18
C THR A 227 1.74 -1.08 -11.24
N PRO A 228 1.54 0.20 -11.64
CA PRO A 228 0.91 0.53 -12.89
C PRO A 228 1.84 0.15 -14.05
N LYS A 229 1.33 -0.60 -15.05
CA LYS A 229 2.10 -1.14 -16.19
C LYS A 229 2.73 -0.09 -17.12
N LYS A 230 2.49 1.22 -16.91
CA LYS A 230 3.04 2.32 -17.70
C LYS A 230 3.18 3.56 -16.83
N GLN A 231 4.37 4.18 -16.82
CA GLN A 231 4.50 5.56 -16.37
C GLN A 231 3.78 6.45 -17.39
N ILE A 232 2.77 7.19 -16.95
CA ILE A 232 2.21 8.29 -17.73
C ILE A 232 2.72 9.56 -17.05
N PHE A 233 3.75 10.17 -17.64
CA PHE A 233 4.14 11.52 -17.25
C PHE A 233 2.92 12.43 -17.39
N PRO A 234 2.68 13.37 -16.46
CA PRO A 234 1.77 14.46 -16.75
C PRO A 234 2.34 15.18 -17.97
N LEU A 235 1.72 14.96 -19.13
CA LEU A 235 1.82 15.90 -20.24
C LEU A 235 1.41 17.23 -19.63
N ILE A 236 2.36 18.15 -19.55
CA ILE A 236 2.05 19.54 -19.24
C ILE A 236 0.91 19.89 -20.20
N SER A 237 -0.26 20.19 -19.60
CA SER A 237 -1.28 20.99 -20.25
C SER A 237 -0.57 22.26 -20.68
N GLY A 238 -0.09 22.27 -21.92
CA GLY A 238 0.32 23.48 -22.58
C GLY A 238 -0.90 24.39 -22.50
N SER A 239 -0.80 25.44 -21.72
CA SER A 239 -1.68 26.58 -21.80
C SER A 239 -1.55 27.12 -23.22
N TRP A 240 -2.33 26.57 -24.14
CA TRP A 240 -2.72 27.27 -25.34
C TRP A 240 -3.80 28.23 -24.88
N THR A 241 -3.38 29.36 -24.31
CA THR A 241 -4.15 30.59 -24.42
C THR A 241 -4.25 30.89 -25.91
N ILE A 242 -5.26 30.31 -26.55
CA ILE A 242 -5.74 30.80 -27.83
C ILE A 242 -6.38 32.15 -27.47
N HIS A 243 -5.65 33.23 -27.72
CA HIS A 243 -6.24 34.56 -27.79
C HIS A 243 -7.24 34.57 -28.95
N PHE A 244 -8.48 34.16 -28.70
CA PHE A 244 -9.61 34.57 -29.53
C PHE A 244 -10.01 35.98 -29.10
N GLY A 245 -9.27 36.96 -29.61
CA GLY A 245 -9.67 38.35 -29.62
C GLY A 245 -10.75 38.57 -30.68
N GLN A 246 -11.99 38.60 -30.19
CA GLN A 246 -13.15 39.37 -30.70
C GLN A 246 -13.65 39.16 -32.15
N ALA A 247 -14.86 38.60 -32.15
CA ALA A 247 -15.91 38.60 -33.16
C ALA A 247 -16.05 39.83 -34.06
N THR A 248 -16.36 39.57 -35.33
CA THR A 248 -17.42 40.23 -36.13
C THR A 248 -18.07 39.13 -37.00
N ILE A 249 -19.21 38.57 -36.58
CA ILE A 249 -20.56 38.84 -37.11
C ILE A 249 -20.59 38.84 -38.65
N LEU A 250 -21.12 37.78 -39.31
CA LEU A 250 -22.22 37.90 -40.30
C LEU A 250 -22.76 36.55 -40.86
N HIS A 251 -24.08 36.37 -40.68
CA HIS A 251 -25.09 35.56 -41.39
C HIS A 251 -24.96 34.03 -41.62
N ILE A 252 -25.74 33.31 -40.79
CA ILE A 252 -26.45 32.07 -41.17
C ILE A 252 -27.66 32.46 -42.02
N LEU A 253 -27.75 31.96 -43.26
CA LEU A 253 -28.98 31.93 -44.04
C LEU A 253 -29.48 30.49 -44.11
N VAL A 254 -30.60 30.28 -43.40
CA VAL A 254 -31.53 29.17 -43.55
C VAL A 254 -32.15 29.24 -44.94
N LEU A 255 -32.13 28.14 -45.70
CA LEU A 255 -33.16 27.89 -46.71
C LEU A 255 -33.46 26.38 -46.80
N ASN A 256 -34.61 26.05 -46.24
CA ASN A 256 -35.40 24.86 -46.57
C ASN A 256 -35.61 24.78 -48.09
N SER A 257 -35.43 23.62 -48.69
CA SER A 257 -36.16 23.21 -49.89
C SER A 257 -36.16 21.69 -49.97
N ILE A 258 -37.33 21.13 -49.67
CA ILE A 258 -37.68 19.72 -49.80
C ILE A 258 -38.66 19.61 -51.01
N PHE A 259 -38.56 18.50 -51.75
CA PHE A 259 -39.44 17.98 -52.82
C PHE A 259 -39.40 18.74 -54.16
N ILE A 260 -39.41 18.10 -55.35
CA ILE A 260 -40.35 17.07 -55.84
C ILE A 260 -39.69 16.19 -56.94
N PHE A 261 -40.00 14.88 -56.92
CA PHE A 261 -39.82 13.89 -58.00
C PHE A 261 -40.70 14.20 -59.22
N ILE A 262 -40.18 14.16 -60.46
CA ILE A 262 -40.91 13.66 -61.66
C ILE A 262 -39.91 13.12 -62.72
N VAL A 263 -40.05 11.84 -63.08
CA VAL A 263 -39.70 11.20 -64.37
C VAL A 263 -40.99 10.45 -64.74
N PRO A 264 -41.62 10.59 -65.95
CA PRO A 264 -41.08 10.04 -67.20
C PRO A 264 -41.51 10.71 -68.53
N ASN A 265 -40.68 10.56 -69.57
CA ASN A 265 -40.92 9.75 -70.78
C ASN A 265 -39.67 9.73 -71.66
#